data_AF-F0X8E2-F1
#
_entry.id   AF-F0X8E2-F1
#
_cell.length_a   1.000
_cell.length_b   1.000
_cell.length_c   1.000
_cell.angle_alpha   90.00
_cell.angle_beta   90.00
_cell.angle_gamma   90.00
#
_symmetry.space_group_name_H-M   'P 1'
#
loop_
_entity.id
_entity.type
_entity.pdbx_description
1 polymer ?
#
loop_
_entity_poly.entity_id
_entity_poly.type
_entity_poly.pdbx_seq_one_letter_code
_entity_poly.pdbx_strand_id
1 'polypeptide(L)'
;MQRQDAQRALYGDSPPPRHYVRHGDFVTKYTTSLNGMGALDHPNEASAIRFIKIYTIIFVPAVISSYCDHITLEYVEGQMLRQAWPVLTTDQRANIIIQLRGYIAQLQALSGTHLAA
;
A
#
# COMPACT_ATOMS: atom_id res chain seq x y z
N MET A 1 16.36 -7.88 28.21
CA MET A 1 16.11 -6.93 27.10
C MET A 1 14.75 -7.27 26.52
N GLN A 2 13.77 -6.35 26.57
CA GLN A 2 12.45 -6.63 26.00
C GLN A 2 12.54 -6.56 24.47
N ARG A 3 11.71 -7.35 23.76
CA ARG A 3 11.75 -7.46 22.29
C ARG A 3 11.50 -6.12 21.57
N GLN A 4 10.77 -5.20 22.20
CA GLN A 4 10.59 -3.82 21.72
C GLN A 4 11.89 -3.01 21.75
N ASP A 5 12.76 -3.23 22.75
CA ASP A 5 14.04 -2.54 22.88
C ASP A 5 15.01 -2.94 21.75
N ALA A 6 14.98 -4.21 21.33
CA ALA A 6 15.83 -4.72 20.24
C ALA A 6 15.42 -4.15 18.87
N GLN A 7 14.11 -4.01 18.62
CA GLN A 7 13.60 -3.47 17.36
C GLN A 7 13.83 -1.94 17.28
N ARG A 8 13.65 -1.22 18.40
CA ARG A 8 14.03 0.20 18.54
C ARG A 8 15.54 0.42 18.39
N ALA A 9 16.38 -0.49 18.90
CA ALA A 9 17.83 -0.39 18.77
C ALA A 9 18.33 -0.59 17.33
N LEU A 10 17.64 -1.40 16.52
CA LEU A 10 18.05 -1.70 15.14
C LEU A 10 17.52 -0.70 14.11
N TYR A 11 16.33 -0.13 14.32
CA TYR A 11 15.67 0.73 13.32
C TYR A 11 15.24 2.10 13.86
N GLY A 12 15.43 2.38 15.15
CA GLY A 12 14.91 3.60 15.78
C GLY A 12 13.38 3.66 15.68
N ASP A 13 12.85 4.82 15.29
CA ASP A 13 11.44 5.01 14.94
C ASP A 13 11.15 4.72 13.45
N SER A 14 12.16 4.32 12.67
CA SER A 14 11.95 3.98 11.26
C SER A 14 11.32 2.60 11.14
N PRO A 15 10.33 2.41 10.24
CA PRO A 15 9.78 1.09 9.99
C PRO A 15 10.89 0.15 9.45
N PRO A 16 10.84 -1.14 9.76
CA PRO A 16 11.83 -2.09 9.28
C PRO A 16 11.84 -2.14 7.75
N PRO A 17 13.00 -2.44 7.13
CA PRO A 17 13.13 -2.52 5.69
C PRO A 17 12.13 -3.54 5.13
N ARG A 18 11.50 -3.14 4.03
CA ARG A 18 10.54 -3.96 3.29
C ARG A 18 11.09 -4.25 1.91
N HIS A 19 11.00 -5.51 1.51
CA HIS A 19 11.44 -6.03 0.23
C HIS A 19 10.24 -6.43 -0.62
N TYR A 20 10.43 -6.48 -1.94
CA TYR A 20 9.37 -6.79 -2.89
C TYR A 20 9.90 -7.82 -3.88
N VAL A 21 9.15 -8.90 -4.10
CA VAL A 21 9.47 -9.93 -5.10
C VAL A 21 8.23 -10.17 -5.94
N ARG A 22 8.37 -9.99 -7.26
CA ARG A 22 7.35 -10.36 -8.24
C ARG A 22 7.52 -11.84 -8.58
N HIS A 23 6.42 -12.59 -8.60
CA HIS A 23 6.37 -13.99 -9.05
C HIS A 23 5.04 -14.23 -9.77
N GLY A 24 5.13 -14.58 -11.06
CA GLY A 24 3.95 -14.69 -11.93
C GLY A 24 3.10 -13.41 -11.92
N ASP A 25 1.81 -13.60 -11.62
CA ASP A 25 0.79 -12.54 -11.55
C ASP A 25 0.69 -11.89 -10.15
N PHE A 26 1.68 -12.14 -9.29
CA PHE A 26 1.67 -11.69 -7.91
C PHE A 26 2.94 -10.92 -7.54
N VAL A 27 2.82 -10.11 -6.49
CA VAL A 27 3.94 -9.48 -5.81
C VAL A 27 3.82 -9.73 -4.31
N THR A 28 4.92 -10.18 -3.71
CA THR A 28 5.01 -10.34 -2.27
C THR A 28 5.88 -9.23 -1.70
N LYS A 29 5.28 -8.43 -0.82
CA LYS A 29 5.96 -7.46 0.04
C LYS A 29 6.26 -8.14 1.37
N TYR A 30 7.52 -8.19 1.77
CA TYR A 30 7.92 -8.89 2.99
C TYR A 30 9.00 -8.13 3.76
N THR A 31 9.22 -8.54 5.00
CA THR A 31 10.27 -8.03 5.89
C THR A 31 10.85 -9.18 6.70
N THR A 32 12.09 -9.03 7.14
CA THR A 32 12.75 -10.01 8.03
C THR A 32 12.37 -9.82 9.50
N SER A 33 11.64 -8.74 9.82
CA SER A 33 11.13 -8.48 11.16
C SER A 33 9.82 -9.23 11.40
N LEU A 34 9.74 -9.97 12.51
CA LEU A 34 8.61 -10.86 12.84
C LEU A 34 7.22 -10.19 12.77
N ASN A 35 7.13 -8.87 12.99
CA ASN A 35 5.90 -8.07 12.89
C ASN A 35 6.06 -6.85 11.97
N GLY A 36 7.03 -6.83 11.06
CA GLY A 36 7.35 -5.63 10.28
C GLY A 36 6.29 -5.23 9.25
N MET A 37 5.32 -6.11 8.99
CA MET A 37 4.13 -5.82 8.16
C MET A 37 2.93 -5.33 8.98
N GLY A 38 3.07 -5.21 10.30
CA GLY A 38 2.02 -4.69 11.17
C GLY A 38 0.79 -5.58 11.21
N ALA A 39 0.90 -6.90 11.09
CA ALA A 39 -0.29 -7.77 11.13
C ALA A 39 -1.09 -7.67 12.45
N LEU A 40 -0.41 -7.26 13.53
CA LEU A 40 -1.04 -6.96 14.83
C LEU A 40 -1.55 -5.52 14.94
N ASP A 41 -1.23 -4.66 13.98
CA ASP A 41 -1.73 -3.28 13.91
C ASP A 41 -3.11 -3.30 13.25
N HIS A 42 -4.08 -2.59 13.82
CA HIS A 42 -5.42 -2.52 13.26
C HIS A 42 -5.86 -1.07 13.08
N PRO A 43 -6.15 -0.63 11.83
CA PRO A 43 -6.05 -1.39 10.58
C PRO A 43 -4.60 -1.54 10.06
N ASN A 44 -4.25 -2.71 9.52
CA ASN A 44 -2.99 -2.92 8.79
C ASN A 44 -3.15 -2.65 7.30
N GLU A 45 -2.01 -2.64 6.57
CA GLU A 45 -1.97 -2.37 5.12
C GLU A 45 -2.90 -3.30 4.32
N ALA A 46 -2.96 -4.59 4.65
CA ALA A 46 -3.84 -5.54 3.96
C ALA A 46 -5.33 -5.22 4.18
N SER A 47 -5.72 -4.90 5.41
CA SER A 47 -7.10 -4.49 5.73
C SER A 47 -7.48 -3.20 5.01
N ALA A 48 -6.59 -2.21 4.98
CA ALA A 48 -6.80 -0.95 4.29
C ALA A 48 -6.97 -1.14 2.77
N ILE A 49 -6.11 -1.93 2.13
CA ILE A 49 -6.19 -2.23 0.70
C ILE A 49 -7.51 -2.95 0.37
N ARG A 50 -7.89 -3.96 1.17
CA ARG A 50 -9.17 -4.68 0.98
C ARG A 50 -10.36 -3.73 1.06
N PHE A 51 -10.35 -2.81 2.03
CA PHE A 51 -11.42 -1.84 2.19
C PHE A 51 -11.47 -0.85 1.02
N ILE A 52 -10.36 -0.22 0.66
CA ILE A 52 -10.30 0.79 -0.40
C ILE A 52 -10.71 0.19 -1.75
N LYS A 53 -10.26 -1.03 -2.08
CA LYS A 53 -10.59 -1.71 -3.35
C LYS A 53 -12.10 -1.82 -3.60
N ILE A 54 -12.92 -1.93 -2.54
CA ILE A 54 -14.39 -2.02 -2.67
C ILE A 54 -14.99 -0.71 -3.17
N TYR A 55 -14.37 0.43 -2.88
CA TYR A 55 -14.96 1.75 -3.04
C TYR A 55 -14.23 2.67 -4.02
N THR A 56 -13.20 2.17 -4.71
CA THR A 56 -12.42 2.98 -5.66
C THR A 56 -12.33 2.38 -7.05
N ILE A 57 -12.21 3.25 -8.05
CA ILE A 57 -12.21 2.89 -9.48
C ILE A 57 -10.79 2.69 -10.03
N ILE A 58 -9.79 3.47 -9.58
CA ILE A 58 -8.40 3.21 -9.98
C ILE A 58 -8.01 1.84 -9.44
N PHE A 59 -7.36 1.03 -10.27
CA PHE A 59 -6.97 -0.33 -9.94
C PHE A 59 -6.13 -0.36 -8.65
N VAL A 60 -6.76 -0.82 -7.57
CA VAL A 60 -6.11 -1.20 -6.33
C VAL A 60 -5.86 -2.71 -6.38
N PRO A 61 -4.62 -3.18 -6.12
CA PRO A 61 -4.30 -4.60 -6.20
C PRO A 61 -5.14 -5.43 -5.22
N ALA A 62 -5.57 -6.62 -5.63
CA ALA A 62 -6.23 -7.55 -4.70
C ALA A 62 -5.22 -8.10 -3.68
N VAL A 63 -5.64 -8.25 -2.41
CA VAL A 63 -4.85 -8.94 -1.39
C VAL A 63 -5.12 -10.44 -1.47
N ILE A 64 -4.10 -11.21 -1.84
CA ILE A 64 -4.16 -12.68 -1.94
C ILE A 64 -3.96 -13.31 -0.56
N SER A 65 -2.91 -12.92 0.15
CA SER A 65 -2.60 -13.39 1.51
C SER A 65 -1.92 -12.31 2.34
N SER A 66 -2.02 -12.41 3.67
CA SER A 66 -1.42 -11.46 4.61
C SER A 66 -1.03 -12.17 5.90
N TYR A 67 0.21 -11.97 6.33
CA TYR A 67 0.84 -12.51 7.53
C TYR A 67 1.68 -11.42 8.22
N CYS A 68 2.29 -11.74 9.36
CA CYS A 68 3.03 -10.79 10.20
C CYS A 68 4.32 -10.25 9.56
N ASP A 69 4.92 -11.01 8.66
CA ASP A 69 6.17 -10.74 7.97
C ASP A 69 5.99 -10.50 6.46
N HIS A 70 4.83 -10.82 5.87
CA HIS A 70 4.58 -10.61 4.44
C HIS A 70 3.12 -10.38 4.05
N ILE A 71 2.91 -9.70 2.93
CA ILE A 71 1.62 -9.56 2.24
C ILE A 71 1.83 -9.90 0.77
N THR A 72 0.98 -10.76 0.21
CA THR A 72 0.97 -11.08 -1.21
C THR A 72 -0.23 -10.39 -1.88
N LEU A 73 0.06 -9.68 -2.96
CA LEU A 73 -0.87 -8.88 -3.73
C LEU A 73 -0.90 -9.35 -5.19
N GLU A 74 -2.01 -9.12 -5.87
CA GLU A 74 -2.07 -9.13 -7.34
C GLU A 74 -1.05 -8.12 -7.90
N TYR A 75 -0.30 -8.51 -8.92
CA TYR A 75 0.59 -7.61 -9.63
C TYR A 75 -0.22 -6.79 -10.65
N VAL A 76 -0.17 -5.46 -10.52
CA VAL A 76 -0.82 -4.56 -11.48
C VAL A 76 0.20 -4.15 -12.53
N GLU A 77 -0.04 -4.56 -13.77
CA GLU A 77 0.77 -4.14 -14.91
C GLU A 77 0.68 -2.63 -15.15
N GLY A 78 1.82 -2.01 -15.42
CA GLY A 78 1.87 -0.58 -15.68
C GLY A 78 3.29 -0.02 -15.65
N GLN A 79 3.41 1.22 -16.12
CA GLN A 79 4.65 1.98 -16.07
C GLN A 79 4.59 2.99 -14.93
N MET A 80 5.70 3.17 -14.20
CA MET A 80 5.78 4.20 -13.17
C MET A 80 5.57 5.57 -13.79
N LEU A 81 4.68 6.39 -13.20
CA LEU A 81 4.41 7.75 -13.67
C LEU A 81 5.70 8.57 -13.80
N ARG A 82 6.66 8.45 -12.87
CA ARG A 82 7.97 9.14 -12.96
C ARG A 82 8.70 8.87 -14.29
N GLN A 83 8.60 7.64 -14.81
CA GLN A 83 9.26 7.23 -16.05
C GLN A 83 8.44 7.63 -17.28
N ALA A 84 7.11 7.53 -17.20
CA ALA A 84 6.23 7.86 -18.33
C ALA A 84 6.05 9.38 -18.50
N TRP A 85 6.03 10.16 -17.42
CA TRP A 85 5.68 11.58 -17.43
C TRP A 85 6.39 12.44 -18.48
N PRO A 86 7.72 12.29 -18.71
CA PRO A 86 8.44 13.12 -19.68
C PRO A 86 7.94 12.96 -21.12
N VAL A 87 7.46 11.77 -21.50
CA VAL A 87 7.03 11.46 -22.88
C VAL A 87 5.54 11.64 -23.13
N LEU A 88 4.75 11.90 -22.08
CA LEU A 88 3.31 12.14 -22.21
C LEU A 88 3.00 13.50 -22.85
N THR A 89 1.97 13.52 -23.69
CA THR A 89 1.41 14.77 -24.24
C THR A 89 0.72 15.60 -23.15
N THR A 90 0.48 16.88 -23.42
CA THR A 90 -0.26 17.77 -22.52
C THR A 90 -1.63 17.20 -22.16
N ASP A 91 -2.36 16.68 -23.14
CA ASP A 91 -3.70 16.11 -22.93
C ASP A 91 -3.66 14.84 -22.07
N GLN A 92 -2.65 13.98 -22.27
CA GLN A 92 -2.46 12.78 -21.45
C GLN A 92 -2.15 13.15 -20.00
N ARG A 93 -1.29 14.14 -19.76
CA ARG A 93 -0.99 14.64 -18.41
C ARG A 93 -2.24 15.25 -17.75
N ALA A 94 -3.00 16.05 -18.48
CA ALA A 94 -4.25 16.63 -17.99
C ALA A 94 -5.26 15.54 -17.59
N ASN A 95 -5.43 14.52 -18.44
CA ASN A 95 -6.30 13.38 -18.15
C ASN A 95 -5.86 12.60 -16.89
N ILE A 96 -4.56 12.33 -16.74
CA ILE A 96 -4.03 11.67 -15.52
C ILE A 96 -4.33 12.51 -14.28
N ILE A 97 -4.14 13.84 -14.33
CA ILE A 97 -4.45 14.72 -13.21
C ILE A 97 -5.94 14.65 -12.85
N ILE A 98 -6.84 14.63 -13.84
CA ILE A 98 -8.28 14.48 -13.63
C ILE A 98 -8.58 13.14 -12.94
N GLN A 99 -7.99 12.04 -13.42
CA GLN A 99 -8.18 10.71 -12.82
C GLN A 99 -7.67 10.66 -11.37
N LEU A 100 -6.49 11.19 -11.10
CA LEU A 100 -5.93 11.24 -9.74
C LEU A 100 -6.79 12.09 -8.80
N ARG A 101 -7.30 13.23 -9.26
CA ARG A 101 -8.24 14.06 -8.48
C ARG A 101 -9.53 13.29 -8.18
N GLY A 102 -10.09 12.60 -9.16
CA GLY A 102 -11.27 11.75 -8.98
C GLY A 102 -11.03 10.64 -7.96
N TYR A 103 -9.87 10.00 -8.01
CA TYR A 103 -9.50 8.96 -7.04
C TYR A 103 -9.32 9.50 -5.62
N ILE A 104 -8.66 10.65 -5.45
CA ILE A 104 -8.55 11.30 -4.13
C ILE A 104 -9.94 11.65 -3.58
N ALA A 105 -10.84 12.16 -4.42
CA ALA A 105 -12.22 12.44 -4.02
C ALA A 105 -12.97 11.17 -3.57
N GLN A 106 -12.76 10.04 -4.25
CA GLN A 106 -13.29 8.74 -3.82
C GLN A 106 -12.75 8.35 -2.44
N LEU A 107 -11.44 8.48 -2.20
CA LEU A 107 -10.84 8.18 -0.90
C LEU A 107 -11.38 9.09 0.21
N GLN A 108 -11.58 10.37 -0.07
CA GLN A 108 -12.13 11.33 0.89
C GLN A 108 -13.61 11.11 1.19
N ALA A 109 -14.35 10.54 0.25
CA ALA A 109 -15.75 10.14 0.46
C ALA A 109 -15.88 8.88 1.33
N LEU A 110 -14.78 8.13 1.55
CA LEU A 110 -14.76 7.03 2.50
C LEU A 110 -14.90 7.59 3.91
N SER A 111 -16.12 7.60 4.41
CA SER A 111 -16.42 8.08 5.75
C SER A 111 -15.96 7.01 6.76
N GLY A 112 -15.00 7.36 7.62
CA GLY A 112 -14.79 6.61 8.85
C GLY A 112 -15.93 6.91 9.81
N THR A 113 -16.56 5.89 10.39
CA THR A 113 -17.29 6.08 11.65
C THR A 113 -16.27 6.53 12.68
N HIS A 114 -16.19 7.84 12.92
CA HIS A 114 -15.56 8.37 14.12
C HIS A 114 -16.32 7.74 15.30
N LEU A 115 -15.74 6.73 15.95
CA LEU A 115 -16.11 6.43 17.32
C LEU A 115 -15.65 7.65 18.10
N ALA A 116 -16.62 8.48 18.50
CA ALA A 116 -16.39 9.68 19.30
C ALA A 116 -15.53 9.33 20.52
N ALA A 117 -14.58 10.20 20.82
CA ALA A 117 -13.91 10.24 22.12
C ALA A 117 -14.85 10.82 23.18
#